data_AF-A0A1W6BV02-F1
#
_entry.id   AF-A0A1W6BV02-F1
#
_cell.length_a   1.000
_cell.length_b   1.000
_cell.length_c   1.000
_cell.angle_alpha   90.00
_cell.angle_beta   90.00
_cell.angle_gamma   90.00
#
_symmetry.space_group_name_H-M   'P 1'
#
loop_
_entity.id
_entity.type
_entity.pdbx_description
1 polymer ?
#
loop_
_entity_poly.entity_id
_entity_poly.type
_entity_poly.pdbx_seq_one_letter_code
_entity_poly.pdbx_strand_id
1 'polypeptide(L)'
;MKTILKFIIFCFVSLLLMHIFLGCSAKKELMIKTEYQEVKVPIKCPLKVPKKPRFNNDLSSAKRLSTYYLEVEYIAKSCTSGE
;
A
#
# COMPACT_ATOMS: atom_id res chain seq x y z
N MET A 1 -32.21 52.13 -26.13
CA MET A 1 -31.61 52.02 -24.78
C MET A 1 -31.53 50.59 -24.24
N LYS A 2 -32.61 49.79 -24.25
CA LYS A 2 -32.61 48.41 -23.69
C LYS A 2 -31.61 47.46 -24.36
N THR A 3 -31.35 47.61 -25.66
CA THR A 3 -30.40 46.77 -26.44
C THR A 3 -28.95 47.06 -26.06
N ILE A 4 -28.63 48.33 -25.80
CA ILE A 4 -27.29 48.78 -25.38
C ILE A 4 -27.00 48.29 -23.96
N LEU A 5 -28.01 48.35 -23.07
CA LEU A 5 -27.88 47.82 -21.71
C LEU A 5 -27.63 46.30 -21.69
N LYS A 6 -28.31 45.54 -22.56
CA LYS A 6 -28.07 44.10 -22.72
C LYS A 6 -26.65 43.78 -23.21
N PHE A 7 -26.09 44.61 -24.09
CA PHE A 7 -24.73 44.45 -24.61
C PHE A 7 -23.67 44.69 -23.53
N ILE A 8 -23.86 45.72 -22.69
CA ILE A 8 -22.97 46.02 -21.57
C ILE A 8 -22.98 44.87 -20.55
N ILE A 9 -24.15 44.33 -20.21
CA ILE A 9 -24.28 43.20 -19.30
C ILE A 9 -23.57 41.96 -19.86
N PHE A 10 -23.70 41.69 -21.17
CA PHE A 10 -23.03 40.58 -21.82
C PHE A 10 -21.49 40.68 -21.76
N CYS A 11 -20.94 41.87 -22.01
CA CYS A 11 -19.50 42.11 -21.89
C CYS A 11 -18.98 41.91 -20.47
N PHE A 12 -19.73 42.39 -19.46
CA PHE A 12 -19.34 42.25 -18.06
C PHE A 12 -19.32 40.79 -17.59
N VAL A 13 -20.34 40.01 -17.98
CA VAL A 13 -20.42 38.57 -17.69
C VAL A 13 -19.28 37.81 -18.36
N SER A 14 -18.95 38.14 -19.62
CA SER A 14 -17.85 37.50 -20.35
C SER A 14 -16.48 37.77 -19.69
N LEU A 15 -16.24 39.00 -19.21
CA LEU A 15 -15.00 39.36 -18.52
C LEU A 15 -14.81 38.58 -17.21
N LEU A 16 -15.89 38.42 -16.45
CA LEU A 16 -15.91 37.63 -15.21
C LEU A 16 -15.62 36.15 -15.47
N LEU A 17 -16.24 35.57 -16.50
CA LEU A 17 -16.01 34.18 -16.90
C LEU A 17 -14.53 33.95 -17.25
N MET A 18 -13.90 34.86 -18.00
CA MET A 18 -12.47 34.75 -18.34
C MET A 18 -11.59 34.72 -17.08
N HIS A 19 -11.84 35.58 -16.09
CA HIS A 19 -11.04 35.57 -14.86
C HIS A 19 -11.18 34.27 -14.05
N ILE A 20 -12.38 33.66 -14.03
CA ILE A 20 -12.63 32.40 -13.33
C ILE A 20 -11.89 31.24 -14.01
N PHE A 21 -11.89 31.18 -15.35
CA PHE A 21 -11.25 30.10 -16.08
C PHE A 21 -9.72 30.24 -16.22
N LEU A 22 -9.16 31.47 -16.20
CA LEU A 22 -7.71 31.68 -16.27
C LEU A 22 -6.98 31.37 -14.93
N GLY A 23 -7.70 31.32 -13.80
CA GLY A 23 -7.11 31.05 -12.48
C GLY A 23 -6.69 29.58 -12.26
N CYS A 24 -7.22 28.62 -13.03
CA CYS A 24 -6.97 27.18 -12.85
C CYS A 24 -5.64 26.70 -13.46
N SER A 25 -4.62 27.54 -13.52
CA SER A 25 -3.26 27.13 -13.91
C SER A 25 -2.15 27.81 -13.11
N ALA A 26 -2.49 28.62 -12.10
CA ALA A 26 -1.50 29.23 -11.22
C ALA A 26 -1.02 28.18 -10.19
N LYS A 27 0.26 27.77 -10.36
CA LYS A 27 0.98 26.71 -9.63
C LYS A 27 0.53 25.28 -9.92
N LYS A 28 1.10 24.74 -11.01
CA LYS A 28 1.63 23.38 -10.97
C LYS A 28 3.07 23.48 -10.46
N GLU A 29 3.24 23.84 -9.19
CA GLU A 29 4.47 23.40 -8.52
C GLU A 29 4.46 21.90 -8.69
N LEU A 30 5.39 21.39 -9.50
CA LEU A 30 5.78 19.99 -9.51
C LEU A 30 6.26 19.69 -8.09
N MET A 31 5.31 19.54 -7.17
CA MET A 31 5.45 18.82 -5.93
C MET A 31 5.77 17.40 -6.38
N ILE A 32 7.03 17.17 -6.75
CA ILE A 32 7.64 15.86 -6.67
C ILE A 32 7.67 15.60 -5.17
N LYS A 33 6.50 15.28 -4.60
CA LYS A 33 6.37 14.63 -3.32
C LYS A 33 7.01 13.29 -3.58
N THR A 34 8.32 13.20 -3.34
CA THR A 34 9.03 11.94 -3.35
C THR A 34 8.35 11.12 -2.26
N GLU A 35 7.35 10.33 -2.63
CA GLU A 35 6.81 9.31 -1.76
C GLU A 35 7.93 8.28 -1.61
N TYR A 36 8.67 8.41 -0.51
CA TYR A 36 9.57 7.38 -0.07
C TYR A 36 8.70 6.17 0.27
N GLN A 37 8.66 5.20 -0.64
CA GLN A 37 8.03 3.92 -0.38
C GLN A 37 8.89 3.17 0.62
N GLU A 38 8.35 2.94 1.81
CA GLU A 38 9.00 2.11 2.82
C GLU A 38 9.11 0.68 2.28
N VAL A 39 10.27 0.33 1.74
CA VAL A 39 10.59 -1.04 1.34
C VAL A 39 10.86 -1.83 2.61
N LYS A 40 9.84 -2.54 3.10
CA LYS A 40 9.98 -3.49 4.20
C LYS A 40 10.88 -4.64 3.76
N VAL A 41 12.16 -4.56 4.10
CA VAL A 41 13.10 -5.67 3.88
C VAL A 41 12.76 -6.76 4.89
N PRO A 42 12.49 -8.01 4.45
CA PRO A 42 12.21 -9.09 5.38
C PRO A 42 13.45 -9.35 6.23
N ILE A 43 13.31 -9.24 7.55
CA ILE A 43 14.32 -9.71 8.49
C ILE A 43 14.50 -11.22 8.28
N LYS A 44 15.74 -11.65 8.01
CA LYS A 44 16.07 -13.06 7.91
C LYS A 44 16.02 -13.65 9.32
N CYS A 45 14.94 -14.33 9.68
CA CYS A 45 14.95 -15.15 10.89
C CYS A 45 15.98 -16.27 10.73
N PRO A 46 16.98 -16.38 11.62
CA PRO A 46 17.91 -17.51 11.63
C PRO A 46 17.18 -18.75 12.17
N LEU A 47 16.30 -19.32 11.35
CA LEU A 47 15.44 -20.44 11.71
C LEU A 47 16.24 -21.75 11.59
N LYS A 48 16.56 -22.37 12.73
CA LYS A 48 17.11 -23.74 12.73
C LYS A 48 15.95 -24.72 12.73
N VAL A 49 15.57 -25.20 11.55
CA VAL A 49 14.53 -26.23 11.41
C VAL A 49 15.16 -27.61 11.62
N PRO A 50 14.61 -28.46 12.50
CA PRO A 50 15.12 -29.82 12.68
C PRO A 50 14.93 -30.65 11.40
N LYS A 51 15.66 -31.76 11.28
CA LYS A 51 15.53 -32.64 10.11
C LYS A 51 14.20 -33.40 10.15
N LYS A 52 13.43 -33.30 9.06
CA LYS A 52 12.14 -34.00 8.94
C LYS A 52 12.31 -35.52 9.13
N PRO A 53 11.55 -36.16 10.03
CA PRO A 53 11.56 -37.61 10.19
C PRO A 53 10.88 -38.29 8.99
N ARG A 54 11.32 -39.51 8.65
CA ARG A 54 10.66 -40.32 7.61
C ARG A 54 9.36 -40.92 8.14
N PHE A 55 8.38 -41.02 7.26
CA PHE A 55 7.13 -41.71 7.51
C PHE A 55 7.21 -43.15 6.99
N ASN A 56 6.87 -44.12 7.83
CA ASN A 56 7.02 -45.56 7.55
C ASN A 56 5.66 -46.30 7.51
N ASN A 57 4.54 -45.59 7.33
CA ASN A 57 3.17 -46.14 7.39
C ASN A 57 2.76 -46.76 8.74
N ASP A 58 3.53 -46.54 9.81
CA ASP A 58 3.21 -46.98 11.17
C ASP A 58 2.68 -45.84 12.04
N LEU A 59 1.83 -46.15 13.02
CA LEU A 59 1.29 -45.17 13.98
C LEU A 59 2.39 -44.40 14.73
N SER A 60 3.48 -45.07 15.09
CA SER A 60 4.63 -44.45 15.75
C SER A 60 5.33 -43.41 14.87
N SER A 61 5.46 -43.70 13.57
CA SER A 61 6.03 -42.78 12.59
C SER A 61 5.10 -41.60 12.30
N ALA A 62 3.78 -41.83 12.27
CA ALA A 62 2.77 -40.77 12.18
C ALA A 62 2.84 -39.83 13.40
N LYS A 63 2.95 -40.37 14.61
CA LYS A 63 3.08 -39.58 15.84
C LYS A 63 4.35 -38.73 15.85
N ARG A 64 5.49 -39.30 15.44
CA ARG A 64 6.76 -38.53 15.35
C ARG A 64 6.66 -37.40 14.32
N LEU A 65 6.00 -37.67 13.20
CA LEU A 65 5.79 -36.69 12.15
C LEU A 65 4.85 -35.56 12.60
N SER A 66 3.78 -35.87 13.35
CA SER A 66 2.88 -34.84 13.87
C SER A 66 3.56 -33.95 14.91
N THR A 67 4.35 -34.52 15.83
CA THR A 67 5.16 -33.76 16.79
C THR A 67 6.17 -32.86 16.08
N TYR A 68 6.84 -33.35 15.04
CA TYR A 68 7.74 -32.54 14.22
C TYR A 68 7.04 -31.31 13.63
N TYR A 69 5.83 -31.47 13.10
CA TYR A 69 5.09 -30.34 12.52
C TYR A 69 4.68 -29.30 13.57
N LEU A 70 4.33 -29.72 14.78
CA LEU A 70 4.04 -28.81 15.89
C LEU A 70 5.28 -27.99 16.29
N GLU A 71 6.46 -28.62 16.32
CA GLU A 71 7.72 -27.93 16.61
C GLU A 71 8.06 -26.90 15.53
N VAL A 72 7.89 -27.25 14.25
CA VAL A 72 8.09 -26.31 13.14
C VAL A 72 7.12 -25.13 13.20
N GLU A 73 5.86 -25.37 13.55
CA GLU A 73 4.86 -24.31 13.72
C GLU A 73 5.25 -23.37 14.87
N TYR A 74 5.71 -23.91 16.00
CA TYR A 74 6.19 -23.12 17.13
C TYR A 74 7.38 -22.24 16.73
N ILE A 75 8.37 -22.82 16.05
CA ILE A 75 9.55 -22.11 15.57
C ILE A 75 9.15 -21.00 14.58
N ALA A 76 8.21 -21.27 13.67
CA ALA A 76 7.70 -20.28 12.74
C ALA A 76 6.96 -19.13 13.45
N LYS A 77 6.13 -19.44 14.46
CA LYS A 77 5.45 -18.44 15.29
C LYS A 77 6.45 -17.54 16.04
N SER A 78 7.49 -18.12 16.62
CA SER A 78 8.56 -17.36 17.28
C SER A 78 9.29 -16.40 16.35
N CYS A 79 9.31 -16.66 15.04
CA CYS A 79 9.89 -15.75 14.05
C CYS A 79 8.93 -14.61 13.66
N THR A 80 7.62 -14.84 13.65
CA THR A 80 6.63 -13.83 13.26
C THR A 80 6.14 -12.97 14.42
N SER A 81 6.15 -13.51 15.64
CA SER A 81 5.86 -12.77 16.87
C SER A 81 7.13 -12.06 17.32
N GLY A 82 7.40 -10.88 16.78
CA GLY A 82 8.57 -10.08 17.13
C GLY A 82 8.55 -9.66 18.60
N GLU A 83 9.31 -10.37 19.44
CA GLU A 83 10.00 -9.84 20.61
C GLU A 83 11.51 -9.76 20.31
#